data_AF-B1ZYX6-F1
#
_entry.id   AF-B1ZYX6-F1
#
_cell.length_a   1.000
_cell.length_b   1.000
_cell.length_c   1.000
_cell.angle_alpha   90.00
_cell.angle_beta   90.00
_cell.angle_gamma   90.00
#
_symmetry.space_group_name_H-M   'P 1'
#
loop_
_entity.id
_entity.type
_entity.pdbx_description
1 polymer ?
#
loop_
_entity_poly.entity_id
_entity_poly.type
_entity_poly.pdbx_seq_one_letter_code
_entity_poly.pdbx_strand_id
1 'polypeptide(L)'
;MPHDFSGFIHSVLEQIELSPTGELPLTPAYQDALKQLYASRQVFAHADHKGGHVTARSLARLPVFCANNLAAFVAGEIAAEALESNASIFDRYVQSLPAAIRSVAESRRVLAIGKPIHHRPKHDGVIVHDPLHTVFLVPGAGPHPGLPGNYLYGAVYHAGVDESTGAWRVEVRDSDRGLAAANVPAKADAMTMLQDVLASAPFHLEELEAFGLTIT
;
A
#
# COMPACT_ATOMS: atom_id res chain seq x y z
N MET A 1 -17.54 -13.90 38.09
CA MET A 1 -16.49 -12.91 37.78
C MET A 1 -16.25 -12.99 36.28
N PRO A 2 -16.60 -11.99 35.47
CA PRO A 2 -16.12 -11.98 34.10
C PRO A 2 -14.60 -11.82 34.20
N HIS A 3 -13.86 -12.85 33.81
CA HIS A 3 -12.42 -12.76 33.63
C HIS A 3 -12.13 -11.50 32.79
N ASP A 4 -11.09 -10.76 33.16
CA ASP A 4 -10.66 -9.52 32.51
C ASP A 4 -10.17 -9.81 31.07
N PHE A 5 -11.14 -10.02 30.18
CA PHE A 5 -10.91 -10.34 28.78
C PHE A 5 -10.21 -9.18 28.06
N SER A 6 -10.47 -7.95 28.50
CA SER A 6 -9.76 -6.76 28.03
C SER A 6 -8.27 -6.80 28.40
N GLY A 7 -7.93 -7.14 29.65
CA GLY A 7 -6.55 -7.35 30.07
C GLY A 7 -5.86 -8.47 29.31
N PHE A 8 -6.58 -9.55 29.01
CA PHE A 8 -6.07 -10.63 28.17
C PHE A 8 -5.80 -10.18 26.72
N ILE A 9 -6.72 -9.46 26.08
CA ILE A 9 -6.54 -8.91 24.72
C ILE A 9 -5.30 -8.00 24.66
N HIS A 10 -5.09 -7.18 25.69
CA HIS A 10 -3.89 -6.33 25.75
C HIS A 10 -2.61 -7.16 25.79
N SER A 11 -2.57 -8.22 26.61
CA SER A 11 -1.44 -9.15 26.65
C SER A 11 -1.20 -9.83 25.30
N VAL A 12 -2.25 -10.17 24.55
CA VAL A 12 -2.11 -10.74 23.20
C VAL A 12 -1.43 -9.75 22.24
N LEU A 13 -1.79 -8.47 22.28
CA LEU A 13 -1.13 -7.43 21.48
C LEU A 13 0.37 -7.30 21.82
N GLU A 14 0.71 -7.30 23.10
CA GLU A 14 2.10 -7.25 23.55
C GLU A 14 2.90 -8.47 23.08
N GLN A 15 2.30 -9.66 23.13
CA GLN A 15 2.94 -10.88 22.62
C GLN A 15 3.21 -10.81 21.12
N ILE A 16 2.27 -10.30 20.33
CA ILE A 16 2.50 -10.09 18.88
C ILE A 16 3.64 -9.10 18.67
N GLU A 17 3.66 -7.96 19.37
CA GLU A 17 4.67 -6.91 19.21
C GLU A 17 6.08 -7.37 19.56
N LEU A 18 6.22 -8.23 20.58
CA LEU A 18 7.51 -8.75 21.03
C LEU A 18 7.99 -9.96 20.21
N SER A 19 7.11 -10.58 19.44
CA SER A 19 7.42 -11.76 18.63
C SER A 19 7.95 -11.35 17.26
N PRO A 20 9.12 -11.84 16.83
CA PRO A 20 9.64 -11.56 15.48
C PRO A 20 8.74 -12.05 14.34
N THR A 21 7.91 -13.07 14.59
CA THR A 21 6.99 -13.65 13.59
C THR A 21 5.52 -13.35 13.90
N GLY A 22 5.23 -12.82 15.09
CA GLY A 22 3.87 -12.55 15.55
C GLY A 22 3.00 -13.79 15.74
N GLU A 23 3.59 -14.98 15.81
CA GLU A 23 2.85 -16.22 16.05
C GLU A 23 2.27 -16.27 17.47
N LEU A 24 1.06 -16.83 17.57
CA LEU A 24 0.34 -16.99 18.83
C LEU A 24 -0.06 -18.45 19.06
N PRO A 25 -0.28 -18.88 20.31
CA PRO A 25 -0.84 -20.20 20.61
C PRO A 25 -2.16 -20.46 19.90
N LEU A 26 -2.31 -21.64 19.30
CA LEU A 26 -3.53 -22.07 18.60
C LEU A 26 -4.61 -22.59 19.57
N THR A 27 -4.92 -21.82 20.61
CA THR A 27 -6.00 -22.14 21.56
C THR A 27 -7.25 -21.30 21.29
N PRO A 28 -8.46 -21.76 21.63
CA PRO A 28 -9.70 -21.01 21.38
C PRO A 28 -9.69 -19.58 21.93
N ALA A 29 -9.12 -19.37 23.12
CA ALA A 29 -9.05 -18.04 23.73
C ALA A 29 -8.21 -17.04 22.91
N TYR A 30 -7.05 -17.46 22.40
CA TYR A 30 -6.22 -16.61 21.52
C TYR A 30 -6.90 -16.35 20.18
N GLN A 31 -7.60 -17.35 19.63
CA GLN A 31 -8.35 -17.18 18.38
C GLN A 31 -9.50 -16.18 18.54
N ASP A 32 -10.21 -16.21 19.67
CA ASP A 32 -11.30 -15.26 19.93
C ASP A 32 -10.77 -13.84 20.18
N ALA A 33 -9.66 -13.70 20.90
CA ALA A 33 -8.97 -12.42 21.05
C ALA A 33 -8.48 -11.88 19.70
N LEU A 34 -7.87 -12.73 18.86
CA LEU A 34 -7.43 -12.36 17.51
C LEU A 34 -8.59 -11.88 16.64
N LYS A 35 -9.73 -12.60 16.60
CA LYS A 35 -10.92 -12.16 15.84
C LYS A 35 -11.34 -10.75 16.23
N GLN A 36 -11.36 -10.44 17.53
CA GLN A 36 -11.70 -9.11 18.01
C GLN A 36 -10.66 -8.05 17.61
N LEU A 37 -9.36 -8.38 17.70
CA LEU A 37 -8.28 -7.50 17.29
C LEU A 37 -8.27 -7.20 15.78
N TYR A 38 -8.63 -8.19 14.96
CA TYR A 38 -8.84 -8.00 13.52
C TYR A 38 -10.06 -7.11 13.24
N ALA A 39 -11.17 -7.36 13.92
CA ALA A 39 -12.39 -6.56 13.78
C ALA A 39 -12.18 -5.10 14.19
N SER A 40 -11.30 -4.83 15.17
CA SER A 40 -10.92 -3.49 15.60
C SER A 40 -9.73 -2.90 14.85
N ARG A 41 -9.23 -3.58 13.80
CA ARG A 41 -8.06 -3.16 12.98
C ARG A 41 -6.79 -2.89 13.79
N GLN A 42 -6.64 -3.56 14.94
CA GLN A 42 -5.44 -3.46 15.77
C GLN A 42 -4.35 -4.46 15.38
N VAL A 43 -4.72 -5.51 14.65
CA VAL A 43 -3.82 -6.55 14.15
C VAL A 43 -4.11 -6.85 12.68
N PHE A 44 -3.05 -7.14 11.94
CA PHE A 44 -3.08 -7.57 10.55
C PHE A 44 -2.33 -8.89 10.38
N ALA A 45 -2.60 -9.62 9.29
CA ALA A 45 -1.83 -10.81 8.95
C ALA A 45 -0.40 -10.44 8.57
N HIS A 46 0.59 -11.20 9.03
CA HIS A 46 1.99 -10.98 8.68
C HIS A 46 2.24 -11.43 7.23
N ALA A 47 2.87 -10.58 6.42
CA ALA A 47 3.10 -10.88 5.00
C ALA A 47 4.16 -11.98 4.81
N ASP A 48 5.23 -11.94 5.62
CA ASP A 48 6.36 -12.87 5.52
C ASP A 48 6.23 -14.17 6.33
N HIS A 49 5.24 -14.27 7.23
CA HIS A 49 5.09 -15.41 8.15
C HIS A 49 3.67 -15.96 8.13
N LYS A 50 3.52 -17.20 7.64
CA LYS A 50 2.20 -17.87 7.57
C LYS A 50 1.66 -18.10 8.97
N GLY A 51 0.48 -17.52 9.26
CA GLY A 51 -0.13 -17.61 10.59
C GLY A 51 0.48 -16.64 11.61
N GLY A 52 1.43 -15.81 11.18
CA GLY A 52 1.95 -14.70 11.95
C GLY A 52 1.04 -13.48 11.88
N HIS A 53 1.24 -12.57 12.83
CA HIS A 53 0.44 -11.36 12.99
C HIS A 53 1.35 -10.14 13.18
N VAL A 54 0.87 -8.95 12.81
CA VAL A 54 1.56 -7.67 13.08
C VAL A 54 0.56 -6.70 13.68
N THR A 55 1.00 -5.85 14.61
CA THR A 55 0.10 -4.85 15.20
C THR A 55 0.04 -3.61 14.31
N ALA A 56 -1.09 -2.89 14.36
CA ALA A 56 -1.22 -1.57 13.74
C ALA A 56 -0.14 -0.60 14.24
N ARG A 57 0.25 -0.72 15.51
CA ARG A 57 1.30 0.09 16.13
C ARG A 57 2.68 -0.17 15.50
N SER A 58 3.04 -1.42 15.23
CA SER A 58 4.29 -1.75 14.55
C SER A 58 4.28 -1.21 13.12
N LEU A 59 3.17 -1.39 12.39
CA LEU A 59 3.04 -0.89 11.02
C LEU A 59 3.08 0.63 10.94
N ALA A 60 2.51 1.35 11.90
CA ALA A 60 2.52 2.82 11.95
C ALA A 60 3.92 3.43 12.14
N ARG A 61 4.91 2.62 12.54
CA ARG A 61 6.32 3.05 12.63
C ARG A 61 7.09 2.84 11.33
N LEU A 62 6.52 2.13 10.36
CA LEU A 62 7.16 1.84 9.10
C LEU A 62 7.06 3.05 8.15
N PRO A 63 8.09 3.30 7.32
CA PRO A 63 8.06 4.40 6.36
C PRO A 63 7.05 4.14 5.24
N VAL A 64 6.46 5.22 4.72
CA VAL A 64 5.73 5.24 3.45
C VAL A 64 6.70 5.60 2.32
N PHE A 65 6.56 4.93 1.18
CA PHE A 65 7.37 5.19 -0.01
C PHE A 65 6.51 5.80 -1.11
N CYS A 66 6.78 7.05 -1.45
CA CYS A 66 6.27 7.72 -2.66
C CYS A 66 7.41 8.57 -3.22
N ALA A 67 7.25 9.18 -4.39
CA ALA A 67 8.28 10.06 -4.95
C ALA A 67 8.72 11.14 -3.92
N ASN A 68 10.01 11.25 -3.66
CA ASN A 68 10.56 12.19 -2.67
C ASN A 68 10.23 13.66 -3.00
N ASN A 69 10.03 13.95 -4.28
CA ASN A 69 9.65 15.25 -4.82
C ASN A 69 8.16 15.32 -5.20
N LEU A 70 7.31 14.42 -4.65
CA LEU A 70 5.86 14.45 -4.87
C LEU A 70 5.26 15.80 -4.44
N ALA A 71 5.68 16.36 -3.31
CA ALA A 71 5.17 17.65 -2.83
C ALA A 71 5.44 18.79 -3.83
N ALA A 72 6.65 18.87 -4.37
CA ALA A 72 7.02 19.85 -5.40
C ALA A 72 6.19 19.65 -6.68
N PHE A 73 5.92 18.40 -7.06
CA PHE A 73 5.08 18.08 -8.21
C PHE A 73 3.61 18.50 -7.99
N VAL A 74 3.05 18.22 -6.82
CA VAL A 74 1.69 18.63 -6.45
C VAL A 74 1.56 20.15 -6.40
N ALA A 75 2.60 20.86 -5.95
CA ALA A 75 2.67 22.31 -5.97
C ALA A 75 2.87 22.91 -7.38
N GLY A 76 3.10 22.08 -8.40
CA GLY A 76 3.34 22.52 -9.77
C GLY A 76 4.73 23.12 -9.99
N GLU A 77 5.67 22.92 -9.06
CA GLU A 77 7.04 23.44 -9.13
C GLU A 77 7.91 22.63 -10.08
N ILE A 78 7.56 21.36 -10.32
CA ILE A 78 8.27 20.47 -11.23
C ILE A 78 7.29 19.77 -12.19
N ALA A 79 7.79 19.44 -13.39
CA ALA A 79 7.05 18.65 -14.37
C ALA A 79 7.10 17.14 -14.05
N ALA A 80 6.26 16.34 -14.71
CA ALA A 80 6.14 14.90 -14.45
C ALA A 80 7.44 14.13 -14.72
N GLU A 81 8.23 14.59 -15.69
CA GLU A 81 9.51 14.01 -16.10
C GLU A 81 10.60 14.18 -15.03
N ALA A 82 10.45 15.17 -14.15
CA ALA A 82 11.35 15.43 -13.05
C ALA A 82 10.99 14.62 -11.79
N LEU A 83 9.83 13.96 -11.76
CA LEU A 83 9.41 13.15 -10.62
C LEU A 83 10.37 11.97 -10.40
N GLU A 84 10.63 11.62 -9.15
CA GLU A 84 11.44 10.44 -8.81
C GLU A 84 10.91 9.20 -9.56
N SER A 85 11.81 8.49 -10.25
CA SER A 85 11.44 7.30 -10.99
C SER A 85 10.87 6.21 -10.09
N ASN A 86 9.90 5.45 -10.59
CA ASN A 86 9.32 4.32 -9.87
C ASN A 86 10.36 3.27 -9.44
N ALA A 87 11.42 3.10 -10.22
CA ALA A 87 12.54 2.23 -9.86
C ALA A 87 13.24 2.69 -8.58
N SER A 88 13.54 3.99 -8.47
CA SER A 88 14.16 4.58 -7.28
C SER A 88 13.25 4.50 -6.04
N ILE A 89 11.93 4.73 -6.21
CA ILE A 89 10.96 4.58 -5.12
C ILE A 89 11.00 3.14 -4.58
N PHE A 90 10.97 2.15 -5.47
CA PHE A 90 11.01 0.74 -5.09
C PHE A 90 12.38 0.32 -4.50
N ASP A 91 13.48 0.90 -4.99
CA ASP A 91 14.82 0.64 -4.44
C ASP A 91 14.91 1.07 -2.98
N ARG A 92 14.34 2.23 -2.61
CA ARG A 92 14.27 2.68 -1.21
C ARG A 92 13.47 1.72 -0.34
N TYR A 93 12.36 1.21 -0.85
CA TYR A 93 11.59 0.16 -0.18
C TYR A 93 12.42 -1.11 0.04
N VAL A 94 13.08 -1.65 -0.98
CA VAL A 94 13.88 -2.88 -0.82
C VAL A 94 15.03 -2.66 0.16
N GLN A 95 15.66 -1.47 0.14
CA GLN A 95 16.76 -1.13 1.05
C GLN A 95 16.33 -0.98 2.51
N SER A 96 15.08 -0.58 2.78
CA SER A 96 14.58 -0.45 4.15
C SER A 96 14.29 -1.79 4.81
N LEU A 97 14.14 -2.87 4.04
CA LEU A 97 13.82 -4.19 4.57
C LEU A 97 15.02 -4.89 5.22
N PRO A 98 14.78 -5.82 6.17
CA PRO A 98 15.77 -6.77 6.65
C PRO A 98 16.41 -7.55 5.50
N ALA A 99 17.73 -7.76 5.57
CA ALA A 99 18.50 -8.41 4.49
C ALA A 99 17.92 -9.77 4.05
N ALA A 100 17.33 -10.53 4.99
CA ALA A 100 16.77 -11.85 4.73
C ALA A 100 15.59 -11.86 3.75
N ILE A 101 14.84 -10.75 3.63
CA ILE A 101 13.63 -10.69 2.79
C ILE A 101 13.80 -9.79 1.54
N ARG A 102 14.97 -9.17 1.35
CA ARG A 102 15.23 -8.26 0.21
C ARG A 102 15.12 -8.96 -1.14
N SER A 103 15.64 -10.18 -1.28
CA SER A 103 15.57 -10.93 -2.54
C SER A 103 14.12 -11.30 -2.89
N VAL A 104 13.29 -11.59 -1.89
CA VAL A 104 11.86 -11.85 -2.08
C VAL A 104 11.16 -10.57 -2.53
N ALA A 105 11.45 -9.43 -1.91
CA ALA A 105 10.90 -8.14 -2.31
C ALA A 105 11.30 -7.77 -3.75
N GLU A 106 12.58 -7.96 -4.09
CA GLU A 106 13.11 -7.72 -5.43
C GLU A 106 12.39 -8.55 -6.51
N SER A 107 12.04 -9.81 -6.20
CA SER A 107 11.27 -10.66 -7.10
C SER A 107 9.88 -10.11 -7.45
N ARG A 108 9.34 -9.18 -6.64
CA ARG A 108 8.05 -8.51 -6.83
C ARG A 108 8.14 -7.19 -7.58
N ARG A 109 9.34 -6.75 -8.01
CA ARG A 109 9.54 -5.46 -8.68
C ARG A 109 8.63 -5.28 -9.91
N VAL A 110 8.56 -6.29 -10.78
CA VAL A 110 7.74 -6.24 -12.00
C VAL A 110 6.25 -6.16 -11.67
N LEU A 111 5.82 -6.79 -10.58
CA LEU A 111 4.44 -6.70 -10.10
C LEU A 111 4.11 -5.28 -9.63
N ALA A 112 4.96 -4.70 -8.77
CA ALA A 112 4.68 -3.44 -8.10
C ALA A 112 4.83 -2.21 -9.02
N ILE A 113 5.83 -2.22 -9.90
CA ILE A 113 6.11 -1.08 -10.78
C ILE A 113 5.43 -1.22 -12.15
N GLY A 114 4.99 -2.44 -12.49
CA GLY A 114 4.52 -2.77 -13.82
C GLY A 114 5.62 -2.68 -14.88
N LYS A 115 5.21 -2.70 -16.14
CA LYS A 115 6.07 -2.33 -17.28
C LYS A 115 5.82 -0.87 -17.62
N PRO A 116 6.83 -0.10 -18.05
CA PRO A 116 6.64 1.27 -18.52
C PRO A 116 5.52 1.31 -19.57
N ILE A 117 4.45 2.04 -19.29
CA ILE A 117 3.35 2.23 -20.25
C ILE A 117 3.82 3.30 -21.23
N HIS A 118 4.43 2.88 -22.33
CA HIS A 118 4.67 3.76 -23.46
C HIS A 118 3.39 3.86 -24.27
N HIS A 119 2.61 4.93 -24.09
CA HIS A 119 1.56 5.28 -25.03
C HIS A 119 2.24 5.60 -26.37
N ARG A 120 2.22 4.65 -27.31
CA ARG A 120 2.73 4.85 -28.67
C ARG A 120 1.63 5.54 -29.48
N PRO A 121 1.86 6.73 -30.06
CA PRO A 121 0.91 7.33 -30.99
C PRO A 121 0.70 6.37 -32.16
N LYS A 122 -0.56 6.12 -32.54
CA LYS A 122 -0.90 5.22 -33.65
C LYS A 122 -0.71 5.84 -35.04
N HIS A 123 -0.44 7.15 -35.13
CA HIS A 123 -0.19 7.88 -36.37
C HIS A 123 0.84 9.00 -36.13
N ASP A 124 1.57 9.43 -37.17
CA ASP A 124 2.69 10.43 -37.22
C ASP A 124 2.41 11.80 -36.55
N GLY A 125 2.01 11.79 -35.30
CA GLY A 125 1.83 12.95 -34.44
C GLY A 125 3.02 13.12 -33.50
N VAL A 126 3.20 14.36 -33.04
CA VAL A 126 4.09 14.72 -31.94
C VAL A 126 3.88 13.70 -30.81
N ILE A 127 4.97 13.17 -30.24
CA ILE A 127 4.93 12.36 -29.03
C ILE A 127 4.36 13.26 -27.93
N VAL A 128 3.05 13.16 -27.72
CA VAL A 128 2.40 13.74 -26.54
C VAL A 128 2.80 12.82 -25.41
N HIS A 129 3.74 13.28 -24.58
CA HIS A 129 4.05 12.62 -23.32
C HIS A 129 2.84 12.81 -22.41
N ASP A 130 1.96 11.82 -22.39
CA ASP A 130 0.87 11.72 -21.44
C ASP A 130 0.76 10.23 -21.03
N PRO A 131 0.59 9.85 -19.76
CA PRO A 131 0.47 10.68 -18.57
C PRO A 131 1.40 10.25 -17.42
N LEU A 132 1.46 11.04 -16.35
CA LEU A 132 2.08 10.66 -15.08
C LEU A 132 1.71 9.21 -14.72
N HIS A 133 2.71 8.36 -14.45
CA HIS A 133 2.54 7.07 -13.79
C HIS A 133 3.53 6.98 -12.63
N THR A 134 3.04 7.26 -11.42
CA THR A 134 3.84 7.23 -10.20
C THR A 134 3.36 6.13 -9.27
N VAL A 135 4.29 5.37 -8.70
CA VAL A 135 3.99 4.31 -7.74
C VAL A 135 4.23 4.77 -6.31
N PHE A 136 3.56 4.10 -5.38
CA PHE A 136 3.79 4.26 -3.96
C PHE A 136 3.63 2.93 -3.23
N LEU A 137 4.23 2.82 -2.05
CA LEU A 137 4.10 1.69 -1.15
C LEU A 137 3.77 2.21 0.25
N VAL A 138 2.79 1.59 0.88
CA VAL A 138 2.29 1.97 2.21
C VAL A 138 2.22 0.76 3.13
N PRO A 139 2.57 0.89 4.42
CA PRO A 139 2.35 -0.18 5.39
C PRO A 139 0.86 -0.52 5.46
N GLY A 140 0.53 -1.81 5.50
CA GLY A 140 -0.86 -2.24 5.55
C GLY A 140 -1.03 -3.72 5.26
N ALA A 141 -2.28 -4.13 5.08
CA ALA A 141 -2.62 -5.48 4.68
C ALA A 141 -3.90 -5.52 3.83
N GLY A 142 -4.10 -6.63 3.13
CA GLY A 142 -5.31 -6.89 2.37
C GLY A 142 -5.84 -8.30 2.65
N PRO A 143 -6.85 -8.74 1.87
CA PRO A 143 -7.34 -10.11 1.94
C PRO A 143 -6.25 -11.14 1.59
N HIS A 144 -5.23 -10.75 0.83
CA HIS A 144 -4.03 -11.53 0.59
C HIS A 144 -2.81 -10.86 1.24
N PRO A 145 -1.71 -11.63 1.47
CA PRO A 145 -0.46 -11.06 1.94
C PRO A 145 -0.01 -9.89 1.07
N GLY A 146 0.48 -8.81 1.71
CA GLY A 146 1.14 -7.73 1.01
C GLY A 146 2.50 -8.14 0.45
N LEU A 147 3.24 -7.16 -0.07
CA LEU A 147 4.66 -7.29 -0.34
C LEU A 147 5.44 -7.50 0.98
N PRO A 148 6.67 -8.05 0.91
CA PRO A 148 7.50 -8.27 2.09
C PRO A 148 7.60 -7.05 3.00
N GLY A 149 7.54 -7.27 4.32
CA GLY A 149 7.48 -6.22 5.32
C GLY A 149 6.09 -5.60 5.52
N ASN A 150 5.02 -6.27 5.09
CA ASN A 150 3.63 -5.79 5.21
C ASN A 150 3.36 -4.47 4.47
N TYR A 151 3.72 -4.44 3.18
CA TYR A 151 3.47 -3.31 2.30
C TYR A 151 2.38 -3.61 1.28
N LEU A 152 1.42 -2.71 1.14
CA LEU A 152 0.58 -2.60 -0.05
C LEU A 152 1.32 -1.73 -1.08
N TYR A 153 1.08 -1.96 -2.36
CA TYR A 153 1.60 -1.10 -3.42
C TYR A 153 0.44 -0.47 -4.19
N GLY A 154 0.67 0.73 -4.68
CA GLY A 154 -0.33 1.46 -5.44
C GLY A 154 0.30 2.28 -6.55
N ALA A 155 -0.57 2.79 -7.41
CA ALA A 155 -0.17 3.65 -8.50
C ALA A 155 -1.22 4.75 -8.71
N VAL A 156 -0.73 5.91 -9.14
CA VAL A 156 -1.57 6.95 -9.72
C VAL A 156 -1.16 7.15 -11.17
N TYR A 157 -2.15 7.04 -12.04
CA TYR A 157 -1.97 7.26 -13.47
C TYR A 157 -3.25 7.75 -14.12
N HIS A 158 -3.10 8.36 -15.28
CA HIS A 158 -4.25 8.73 -16.08
C HIS A 158 -4.55 7.63 -17.10
N ALA A 159 -5.80 7.16 -17.07
CA ALA A 159 -6.35 6.14 -17.92
C ALA A 159 -7.10 6.81 -19.08
N GLY A 160 -6.38 7.10 -20.17
CA GLY A 160 -6.91 7.72 -21.38
C GLY A 160 -5.82 7.97 -22.42
N VAL A 161 -6.21 8.35 -23.64
CA VAL A 161 -5.25 8.72 -24.71
C VAL A 161 -4.85 10.19 -24.60
N ASP A 162 -5.70 11.04 -24.00
CA ASP A 162 -5.48 12.45 -23.74
C ASP A 162 -6.25 12.90 -22.49
N GLU A 163 -5.77 13.94 -21.79
CA GLU A 163 -6.39 14.52 -20.58
C GLU A 163 -7.88 14.90 -20.73
N SER A 164 -8.38 15.11 -21.96
CA SER A 164 -9.76 15.54 -22.19
C SER A 164 -10.77 14.40 -22.25
N THR A 165 -10.30 13.16 -22.45
CA THR A 165 -11.12 11.96 -22.62
C THR A 165 -10.82 10.86 -21.62
N GLY A 166 -9.70 10.95 -20.89
CA GLY A 166 -9.33 10.00 -19.85
C GLY A 166 -9.85 10.33 -18.46
N ALA A 167 -9.56 9.43 -17.53
CA ALA A 167 -9.80 9.64 -16.10
C ALA A 167 -8.52 9.36 -15.32
N TRP A 168 -8.30 10.07 -14.23
CA TRP A 168 -7.23 9.75 -13.30
C TRP A 168 -7.63 8.58 -12.44
N ARG A 169 -6.73 7.62 -12.29
CA ARG A 169 -6.94 6.40 -11.52
C ARG A 169 -5.95 6.36 -10.37
N VAL A 170 -6.49 6.14 -9.17
CA VAL A 170 -5.73 5.81 -7.97
C VAL A 170 -6.07 4.37 -7.61
N GLU A 171 -5.06 3.53 -7.46
CA GLU A 171 -5.25 2.16 -7.03
C GLU A 171 -4.25 1.73 -5.97
N VAL A 172 -4.68 0.84 -5.07
CA VAL A 172 -3.91 0.20 -4.02
C VAL A 172 -4.17 -1.30 -4.08
N ARG A 173 -3.12 -2.11 -3.97
CA ARG A 173 -3.13 -3.55 -4.18
C ARG A 173 -2.36 -4.29 -3.09
N ASP A 174 -2.84 -5.49 -2.79
CA ASP A 174 -2.00 -6.52 -2.17
C ASP A 174 -1.21 -7.30 -3.23
N SER A 175 -0.42 -8.31 -2.81
CA SER A 175 0.48 -9.02 -3.72
C SER A 175 -0.20 -9.98 -4.71
N ASP A 176 -1.52 -10.14 -4.66
CA ASP A 176 -2.27 -11.05 -5.52
C ASP A 176 -3.46 -10.34 -6.18
N ARG A 177 -4.67 -10.53 -5.66
CA ARG A 177 -5.91 -10.06 -6.30
C ARG A 177 -6.60 -8.91 -5.60
N GLY A 178 -6.25 -8.59 -4.36
CA GLY A 178 -6.90 -7.52 -3.63
C GLY A 178 -6.60 -6.19 -4.29
N LEU A 179 -7.64 -5.47 -4.69
CA LEU A 179 -7.54 -4.19 -5.37
C LEU A 179 -8.59 -3.23 -4.83
N ALA A 180 -8.16 -2.08 -4.33
CA ALA A 180 -9.01 -0.92 -4.11
C ALA A 180 -8.66 0.13 -5.17
N ALA A 181 -9.65 0.65 -5.90
CA ALA A 181 -9.40 1.65 -6.92
C ALA A 181 -10.52 2.70 -7.02
N ALA A 182 -10.14 3.91 -7.43
CA ALA A 182 -11.06 4.97 -7.80
C ALA A 182 -10.65 5.58 -9.14
N ASN A 183 -11.64 6.06 -9.90
CA ASN A 183 -11.40 6.92 -11.05
C ASN A 183 -11.98 8.31 -10.72
N VAL A 184 -11.17 9.35 -10.91
CA VAL A 184 -11.52 10.75 -10.66
C VAL A 184 -11.24 11.58 -11.92
N PRO A 185 -12.01 12.65 -12.18
CA PRO A 185 -11.93 13.36 -13.44
C PRO A 185 -10.69 14.26 -13.55
N ALA A 186 -10.15 14.74 -12.42
CA ALA A 186 -9.05 15.70 -12.42
C ALA A 186 -7.79 15.16 -11.74
N LYS A 187 -6.62 15.59 -12.25
CA LYS A 187 -5.31 15.30 -11.66
C LYS A 187 -5.24 15.74 -10.20
N ALA A 188 -5.76 16.93 -9.90
CA ALA A 188 -5.75 17.49 -8.55
C ALA A 188 -6.51 16.57 -7.57
N ASP A 189 -7.67 16.05 -7.95
CA ASP A 189 -8.46 15.13 -7.12
C ASP A 189 -7.69 13.82 -6.87
N ALA A 190 -6.99 13.30 -7.90
CA ALA A 190 -6.18 12.10 -7.76
C ALA A 190 -4.97 12.31 -6.84
N MET A 191 -4.36 13.49 -6.87
CA MET A 191 -3.25 13.85 -5.97
C MET A 191 -3.73 14.04 -4.52
N THR A 192 -4.90 14.66 -4.31
CA THR A 192 -5.53 14.75 -2.99
C THR A 192 -5.82 13.36 -2.44
N MET A 193 -6.46 12.49 -3.23
CA MET A 193 -6.74 11.12 -2.82
C MET A 193 -5.47 10.32 -2.53
N LEU A 194 -4.41 10.50 -3.33
CA LEU A 194 -3.11 9.91 -3.05
C LEU A 194 -2.60 10.37 -1.67
N GLN A 195 -2.62 11.67 -1.39
CA GLN A 195 -2.17 12.22 -0.11
C GLN A 195 -2.97 11.65 1.08
N ASP A 196 -4.29 11.52 0.94
CA ASP A 196 -5.16 10.91 1.96
C ASP A 196 -4.82 9.43 2.19
N VAL A 197 -4.58 8.68 1.11
CA VAL A 197 -4.11 7.28 1.20
C VAL A 197 -2.75 7.19 1.90
N LEU A 198 -1.79 8.05 1.54
CA LEU A 198 -0.47 8.05 2.18
C LEU A 198 -0.55 8.43 3.67
N ALA A 199 -1.42 9.37 4.04
CA ALA A 199 -1.58 9.87 5.41
C ALA A 199 -2.38 8.94 6.33
N SER A 200 -3.23 8.08 5.75
CA SER A 200 -4.07 7.13 6.51
C SER A 200 -3.38 5.81 6.82
N ALA A 201 -2.22 5.52 6.21
CA ALA A 201 -1.48 4.31 6.49
C ALA A 201 -1.03 4.25 7.98
N PRO A 202 -1.12 3.07 8.64
CA PRO A 202 -1.49 1.78 8.06
C PRO A 202 -3.00 1.53 8.05
N PHE A 203 -3.45 0.73 7.09
CA PHE A 203 -4.84 0.31 6.98
C PHE A 203 -4.96 -1.11 6.40
N HIS A 204 -6.12 -1.72 6.58
CA HIS A 204 -6.59 -2.82 5.75
C HIS A 204 -7.15 -2.27 4.43
N LEU A 205 -6.94 -2.96 3.32
CA LEU A 205 -7.40 -2.54 1.99
C LEU A 205 -8.91 -2.23 1.95
N GLU A 206 -9.70 -2.92 2.77
CA GLU A 206 -11.14 -2.66 2.89
C GLU A 206 -11.50 -1.29 3.47
N GLU A 207 -10.62 -0.70 4.28
CA GLU A 207 -10.86 0.61 4.89
C GLU A 207 -10.81 1.74 3.86
N LEU A 208 -10.26 1.47 2.66
CA LEU A 208 -10.20 2.44 1.56
C LEU A 208 -11.57 2.77 0.95
N GLU A 209 -12.61 1.99 1.23
CA GLU A 209 -14.00 2.34 0.87
C GLU A 209 -14.44 3.65 1.52
N ALA A 210 -13.96 3.95 2.74
CA ALA A 210 -14.25 5.21 3.42
C ALA A 210 -13.66 6.43 2.69
N PHE A 211 -12.66 6.23 1.82
CA PHE A 211 -12.04 7.25 0.98
C PHE A 211 -12.60 7.25 -0.45
N GLY A 212 -13.65 6.46 -0.73
CA GLY A 212 -14.31 6.41 -2.03
C GLY A 212 -13.66 5.45 -3.04
N LEU A 213 -12.74 4.59 -2.62
CA LEU A 213 -12.21 3.52 -3.47
C LEU A 213 -13.15 2.32 -3.46
N THR A 214 -13.32 1.68 -4.61
CA THR A 214 -14.10 0.44 -4.73
C THR A 214 -13.19 -0.76 -4.63
N ILE A 215 -13.55 -1.73 -3.79
CA ILE A 215 -12.82 -3.00 -3.64
C ILE A 215 -13.28 -3.98 -4.72
N THR A 216 -12.32 -4.69 -5.31
CA THR A 216 -12.52 -5.77 -6.29
C THR A 216 -11.59 -6.94 -6.04
#